data_AF-A0A370X4W3-F1
#
_entry.id   AF-A0A370X4W3-F1
#
_cell.length_a   1.000
_cell.length_b   1.000
_cell.length_c   1.000
_cell.angle_alpha   90.00
_cell.angle_beta   90.00
_cell.angle_gamma   90.00
#
_symmetry.space_group_name_H-M   'P 1'
#
loop_
_entity.id
_entity.type
_entity.pdbx_description
1 polymer ?
#
loop_
_entity_poly.entity_id
_entity_poly.type
_entity_poly.pdbx_seq_one_letter_code
_entity_poly.pdbx_strand_id
1 'polypeptide(L)'
;MELLVDIFGYLSIILHGLVIVAQSMTLGGVLFLVFLLRPLMKVLPQGADLERRIARLTIFSAIGLAITETAGTGLQVAVLMSTVDLSFFDVMQAPFALCGTIKVICALALIPCLGRRMSSGPLAAVLPLLIGAIELTAATFTTHAYARLDNNVLLLFVEGLHQFGAAIWIGAIPCFVLALSKLHDAQSWRLIGPGFSRMSMIGVASIVISGAIMSVFYIGSVPGFYGTAYGVMVGAKIAMFLALLLFGLGNLLVTERLRRNEETSVVRLRRFAEVEIGIGFTIFFAAASLTSVPPAVDLTTDRVTLHEIAVRNAPVWPRFTSPDHDQLAISEMQSQLNQEAAQRGQAAAQANVPGSGVLPPRNADDIAWSEYNHHWAGIFVLLIGLLALLNRAGVGWLKHWPLLFLLMAGFLLVRSDPEVWPMGSEGFWIAWRDVEVAQHRFFVLLIVLFGVFEWAVRTGRLRSPKAALVFPLLVSVGGAMLLTHSHQISNVKDQLLIELTHTPLALAGVSAGWARWLELRLPGRGGRIAGWAWPICFMLVGVILLWYREA
;
A
#
# COMPACT_ATOMS: atom_id res chain seq x y z
N MET A 1 17.73 -14.52 15.56
CA MET A 1 17.20 -13.40 16.37
C MET A 1 17.58 -12.08 15.74
N GLU A 2 18.84 -11.88 15.35
CA GLU A 2 19.26 -10.77 14.47
C GLU A 2 18.33 -10.65 13.24
N LEU A 3 18.18 -11.72 12.46
CA LEU A 3 17.24 -11.77 11.32
C LEU A 3 15.81 -11.27 11.62
N LEU A 4 15.31 -11.47 12.85
CA LEU A 4 13.96 -11.04 13.24
C LEU A 4 13.91 -9.52 13.49
N VAL A 5 14.99 -8.94 14.02
CA VAL A 5 15.16 -7.48 14.15
C VAL A 5 15.35 -6.84 12.78
N ASP A 6 16.06 -7.51 11.87
CA ASP A 6 16.36 -6.98 10.54
C ASP A 6 15.09 -6.89 9.68
N ILE A 7 14.26 -7.94 9.70
CA ILE A 7 12.96 -7.95 8.98
C ILE A 7 11.85 -7.18 9.69
N PHE A 8 12.06 -6.78 10.95
CA PHE A 8 11.02 -6.19 11.80
C PHE A 8 10.40 -4.96 11.17
N GLY A 9 11.21 -4.02 10.69
CA GLY A 9 10.72 -2.75 10.13
C GLY A 9 9.73 -2.99 8.99
N TYR A 10 10.12 -3.79 8.00
CA TYR A 10 9.27 -4.10 6.86
C TYR A 10 8.05 -4.96 7.24
N LEU A 11 8.25 -6.05 8.00
CA LEU A 11 7.16 -6.94 8.38
C LEU A 11 6.13 -6.23 9.26
N SER A 12 6.56 -5.33 10.13
CA SER A 12 5.70 -4.49 10.97
C SER A 12 4.78 -3.60 10.10
N ILE A 13 5.32 -2.94 9.07
CA ILE A 13 4.53 -2.11 8.15
C ILE A 13 3.47 -2.96 7.42
N ILE A 14 3.86 -4.14 6.91
CA ILE A 14 2.92 -5.02 6.21
C ILE A 14 1.81 -5.53 7.14
N LEU A 15 2.16 -6.01 8.33
CA LEU A 15 1.19 -6.48 9.32
C LEU A 15 0.26 -5.35 9.77
N HIS A 16 0.80 -4.15 10.00
CA HIS A 16 0.02 -2.98 10.38
C HIS A 16 -0.94 -2.54 9.26
N GLY A 17 -0.52 -2.57 8.00
CA GLY A 17 -1.40 -2.32 6.86
C GLY A 17 -2.56 -3.32 6.78
N LEU A 18 -2.27 -4.61 7.00
CA LEU A 18 -3.29 -5.66 7.06
C LEU A 18 -4.26 -5.48 8.24
N VAL A 19 -3.75 -5.07 9.40
CA VAL A 19 -4.57 -4.71 10.58
C VAL A 19 -5.53 -3.58 10.23
N ILE A 20 -5.04 -2.46 9.64
CA ILE A 20 -5.90 -1.32 9.28
C ILE A 20 -6.99 -1.74 8.28
N VAL A 21 -6.63 -2.54 7.27
CA VAL A 21 -7.59 -3.09 6.29
C VAL A 21 -8.66 -3.93 6.98
N ALA A 22 -8.25 -4.91 7.79
CA ALA A 22 -9.15 -5.84 8.45
C ALA A 22 -10.04 -5.15 9.50
N GLN A 23 -9.48 -4.19 10.26
CA GLN A 23 -10.19 -3.33 11.20
C GLN A 23 -11.24 -2.49 10.48
N SER A 24 -10.83 -1.75 9.44
CA SER A 24 -11.74 -0.89 8.68
C SER A 24 -12.87 -1.69 8.05
N MET A 25 -12.58 -2.87 7.48
CA MET A 25 -13.62 -3.76 6.93
C MET A 25 -14.56 -4.31 8.01
N THR A 26 -14.04 -4.64 9.19
CA THR A 26 -14.84 -5.18 10.29
C THR A 26 -15.81 -4.13 10.83
N LEU A 27 -15.28 -2.95 11.17
CA LEU A 27 -16.09 -1.83 11.65
C LEU A 27 -17.06 -1.35 10.56
N GLY A 28 -16.59 -1.18 9.32
CA GLY A 28 -17.41 -0.79 8.17
C GLY A 28 -18.54 -1.78 7.90
N GLY A 29 -18.27 -3.08 8.01
CA GLY A 29 -19.28 -4.12 7.87
C GLY A 29 -20.33 -4.10 8.98
N VAL A 30 -19.94 -3.86 10.23
CA VAL A 30 -20.88 -3.67 11.36
C VAL A 30 -21.76 -2.44 11.10
N LEU A 31 -21.16 -1.30 10.73
CA LEU A 31 -21.88 -0.06 10.45
C LEU A 31 -22.85 -0.24 9.27
N PHE A 32 -22.42 -0.91 8.20
CA PHE A 32 -23.26 -1.20 7.03
C PHE A 32 -24.46 -2.06 7.40
N LEU A 33 -24.26 -3.12 8.19
CA LEU A 33 -25.33 -3.99 8.65
C LEU A 33 -26.34 -3.19 9.49
N VAL A 34 -25.86 -2.47 10.50
CA VAL A 34 -26.74 -1.82 11.48
C VAL A 34 -27.45 -0.60 10.92
N PHE A 35 -26.73 0.30 10.24
CA PHE A 35 -27.27 1.59 9.81
C PHE A 35 -27.91 1.59 8.42
N LEU A 36 -27.55 0.64 7.55
CA LEU A 36 -28.08 0.58 6.19
C LEU A 36 -28.93 -0.65 5.92
N LEU A 37 -28.40 -1.86 6.11
CA LEU A 37 -29.11 -3.05 5.66
C LEU A 37 -30.32 -3.38 6.56
N ARG A 38 -30.15 -3.36 7.88
CA ARG A 38 -31.21 -3.73 8.83
C ARG A 38 -32.50 -2.91 8.69
N PRO A 39 -32.45 -1.57 8.59
CA PRO A 39 -33.65 -0.77 8.33
C PRO A 39 -34.38 -1.18 7.04
N LEU A 40 -33.66 -1.71 6.06
CA LEU A 40 -34.19 -2.09 4.75
C LEU A 40 -34.60 -3.57 4.65
N MET A 41 -34.31 -4.41 5.66
CA MET A 41 -34.53 -5.86 5.57
C MET A 41 -35.99 -6.27 5.31
N LYS A 42 -36.96 -5.49 5.81
CA LYS A 42 -38.38 -5.78 5.61
C LYS A 42 -38.89 -5.42 4.21
N VAL A 43 -38.16 -4.56 3.51
CA VAL A 43 -38.54 -4.02 2.20
C VAL A 43 -37.77 -4.72 1.07
N LEU A 44 -36.55 -5.17 1.34
CA LEU A 44 -35.72 -5.88 0.36
C LEU A 44 -36.14 -7.36 0.26
N PRO A 45 -36.58 -7.86 -0.92
CA PRO A 45 -37.00 -9.25 -1.09
C PRO A 45 -35.90 -10.27 -0.70
N GLN A 46 -34.63 -9.90 -0.86
CA GLN A 46 -33.47 -10.73 -0.56
C GLN A 46 -32.76 -10.33 0.75
N GLY A 47 -33.41 -9.55 1.62
CA GLY A 47 -32.80 -8.93 2.80
C GLY A 47 -32.08 -9.92 3.72
N ALA A 48 -32.69 -11.06 4.03
CA ALA A 48 -32.12 -12.07 4.92
C ALA A 48 -30.92 -12.83 4.34
N ASP A 49 -30.90 -13.10 3.03
CA ASP A 49 -29.72 -13.71 2.36
C ASP A 49 -28.57 -12.70 2.30
N LEU A 50 -28.90 -11.44 1.99
CA LEU A 50 -27.91 -10.36 1.94
C LEU A 50 -27.27 -10.12 3.32
N GLU A 51 -28.07 -10.10 4.39
CA GLU A 51 -27.57 -9.98 5.76
C GLU A 51 -26.58 -11.09 6.08
N ARG A 52 -26.92 -12.36 5.79
CA ARG A 52 -26.04 -13.50 6.03
C ARG A 52 -24.71 -13.38 5.28
N ARG A 53 -24.74 -12.91 4.03
CA ARG A 53 -23.53 -12.77 3.20
C ARG A 53 -22.64 -11.63 3.69
N ILE A 54 -23.23 -10.49 4.03
CA ILE A 54 -22.48 -9.35 4.56
C ILE A 54 -21.92 -9.68 5.95
N ALA A 55 -22.72 -10.28 6.84
CA ALA A 55 -22.24 -10.74 8.14
C ALA A 55 -21.08 -11.73 8.00
N ARG A 56 -21.15 -12.67 7.04
CA ARG A 56 -20.04 -13.58 6.76
C ARG A 56 -18.77 -12.85 6.30
N LEU A 57 -18.91 -11.85 5.42
CA LEU A 57 -17.77 -11.02 5.00
C LEU A 57 -17.15 -10.28 6.18
N THR A 58 -17.98 -9.69 7.05
CA THR A 58 -17.54 -9.02 8.28
C THR A 58 -16.90 -9.98 9.28
N ILE A 59 -17.38 -11.23 9.37
CA ILE A 59 -16.74 -12.28 10.20
C ILE A 59 -15.37 -12.63 9.65
N PHE A 60 -15.22 -12.77 8.32
CA PHE A 60 -13.91 -13.04 7.73
C PHE A 60 -12.93 -11.90 7.96
N SER A 61 -13.37 -10.63 7.89
CA SER A 61 -12.51 -9.51 8.24
C SER A 61 -12.18 -9.47 9.73
N ALA A 62 -13.10 -9.84 10.63
CA ALA A 62 -12.85 -9.92 12.06
C ALA A 62 -11.83 -11.03 12.41
N ILE A 63 -11.93 -12.19 11.75
CA ILE A 63 -10.92 -13.26 11.86
C ILE A 63 -9.58 -12.76 11.34
N GLY A 64 -9.58 -12.08 10.19
CA GLY A 64 -8.38 -11.44 9.64
C GLY A 64 -7.73 -10.50 10.65
N LEU A 65 -8.51 -9.62 11.26
CA LEU A 65 -8.07 -8.67 12.30
C LEU A 65 -7.46 -9.40 13.49
N ALA A 66 -8.13 -10.42 14.02
CA ALA A 66 -7.61 -11.20 15.15
C ALA A 66 -6.26 -11.86 14.82
N ILE A 67 -6.11 -12.43 13.63
CA ILE A 67 -4.87 -13.08 13.18
C ILE A 67 -3.77 -12.05 12.99
N THR A 68 -4.03 -10.97 12.25
CA THR A 68 -3.00 -9.98 11.88
C THR A 68 -2.58 -9.14 13.08
N GLU A 69 -3.51 -8.80 13.97
CA GLU A 69 -3.20 -8.10 15.22
C GLU A 69 -2.39 -9.00 16.17
N THR A 70 -2.77 -10.27 16.31
CA THR A 70 -2.00 -11.24 17.12
C THR A 70 -0.58 -11.39 16.58
N ALA A 71 -0.42 -11.50 15.26
CA ALA A 71 0.89 -11.57 14.62
C ALA A 71 1.69 -10.27 14.80
N GLY A 72 1.06 -9.11 14.61
CA GLY A 72 1.70 -7.79 14.76
C GLY A 72 2.14 -7.50 16.19
N THR A 73 1.25 -7.65 17.17
CA THR A 73 1.58 -7.51 18.59
C THR A 73 2.61 -8.56 19.02
N GLY A 74 2.46 -9.81 18.59
CA GLY A 74 3.43 -10.87 18.89
C GLY A 74 4.83 -10.56 18.36
N LEU A 75 4.93 -10.01 17.15
CA LEU A 75 6.20 -9.56 16.57
C LEU A 75 6.82 -8.42 17.39
N GLN A 76 6.04 -7.40 17.75
CA GLN A 76 6.52 -6.28 18.57
C GLN A 76 6.97 -6.74 19.97
N VAL A 77 6.22 -7.65 20.59
CA VAL A 77 6.58 -8.24 21.89
C VAL A 77 7.90 -9.02 21.77
N ALA A 78 8.04 -9.87 20.75
CA ALA A 78 9.24 -10.67 20.54
C ALA A 78 10.48 -9.80 20.32
N VAL A 79 10.36 -8.74 19.50
CA VAL A 79 11.45 -7.77 19.29
C VAL A 79 11.81 -7.09 20.60
N LEU A 80 10.84 -6.52 21.31
CA LEU A 80 11.12 -5.74 22.53
C LEU A 80 11.76 -6.59 23.62
N MET A 81 11.29 -7.83 23.81
CA MET A 81 11.92 -8.78 24.74
C MET A 81 13.38 -9.05 24.35
N SER A 82 13.66 -9.20 23.06
CA SER A 82 15.01 -9.51 22.57
C SER A 82 15.98 -8.34 22.60
N THR A 83 15.49 -7.11 22.42
CA THR A 83 16.34 -5.91 22.32
C THR A 83 16.54 -5.21 23.66
N VAL A 84 15.58 -5.33 24.58
CA VAL A 84 15.58 -4.61 25.88
C VAL A 84 15.74 -5.57 27.08
N ASP A 85 15.86 -6.88 26.83
CA ASP A 85 15.98 -7.94 27.85
C ASP A 85 14.87 -7.89 28.92
N LEU A 86 13.66 -7.56 28.48
CA LEU A 86 12.46 -7.50 29.33
C LEU A 86 11.74 -8.85 29.36
N SER A 87 11.15 -9.18 30.51
CA SER A 87 10.31 -10.37 30.62
C SER A 87 9.00 -10.20 29.85
N PHE A 88 8.39 -11.31 29.44
CA PHE A 88 7.09 -11.30 28.74
C PHE A 88 6.02 -10.51 29.53
N PHE A 89 5.96 -10.69 30.85
CA PHE A 89 4.96 -10.03 31.69
C PHE A 89 5.20 -8.51 31.79
N ASP A 90 6.45 -8.06 31.73
CA ASP A 90 6.76 -6.63 31.72
C ASP A 90 6.35 -6.01 30.39
N VAL A 91 6.64 -6.67 29.27
CA VAL A 91 6.26 -6.19 27.94
C VAL A 91 4.73 -6.17 27.76
N MET A 92 4.02 -7.17 28.27
CA MET A 92 2.55 -7.23 28.16
C MET A 92 1.81 -6.16 28.96
N GLN A 93 2.48 -5.49 29.91
CA GLN A 93 1.95 -4.31 30.60
C GLN A 93 2.04 -3.04 29.75
N ALA A 94 2.80 -3.05 28.66
CA ALA A 94 2.94 -1.90 27.78
C ALA A 94 1.60 -1.58 27.07
N PRO A 95 1.27 -0.28 26.86
CA PRO A 95 0.00 0.12 26.26
C PRO A 95 -0.28 -0.50 24.89
N PHE A 96 0.75 -0.67 24.04
CA PHE A 96 0.58 -1.27 22.72
C PHE A 96 0.13 -2.75 22.83
N ALA A 97 0.70 -3.51 23.76
CA ALA A 97 0.39 -4.92 23.96
C ALA A 97 -1.01 -5.11 24.57
N LEU A 98 -1.37 -4.25 25.53
CA LEU A 98 -2.71 -4.23 26.12
C LEU A 98 -3.78 -3.87 25.09
N CYS A 99 -3.57 -2.79 24.32
CA CYS A 99 -4.52 -2.35 23.29
C CYS A 99 -4.63 -3.37 22.16
N GLY A 100 -3.51 -3.96 21.71
CA GLY A 100 -3.53 -5.05 20.73
C GLY A 100 -4.34 -6.26 21.22
N THR A 101 -4.17 -6.63 22.49
CA THR A 101 -4.97 -7.69 23.12
C THR A 101 -6.47 -7.35 23.15
N ILE A 102 -6.82 -6.10 23.49
CA ILE A 102 -8.22 -5.63 23.48
C ILE A 102 -8.81 -5.71 22.07
N LYS A 103 -8.07 -5.29 21.03
CA LYS A 103 -8.50 -5.38 19.63
C LYS A 103 -8.75 -6.84 19.22
N VAL A 104 -7.87 -7.77 19.57
CA VAL A 104 -8.05 -9.21 19.33
C VAL A 104 -9.31 -9.73 20.02
N ILE A 105 -9.52 -9.40 21.30
CA ILE A 105 -10.70 -9.82 22.06
C ILE A 105 -11.99 -9.27 21.41
N CYS A 106 -11.99 -7.98 21.02
CA CYS A 106 -13.13 -7.37 20.36
C CYS A 106 -13.44 -8.05 19.02
N ALA A 107 -12.42 -8.32 18.21
CA ALA A 107 -12.54 -9.02 16.94
C ALA A 107 -13.17 -10.42 17.13
N LEU A 108 -12.68 -11.19 18.12
CA LEU A 108 -13.22 -12.50 18.46
C LEU A 108 -14.65 -12.43 19.01
N ALA A 109 -14.97 -11.42 19.82
CA ALA A 109 -16.31 -11.21 20.37
C ALA A 109 -17.36 -10.82 19.30
N LEU A 110 -16.93 -10.17 18.22
CA LEU A 110 -17.81 -9.85 17.08
C LEU A 110 -18.26 -11.08 16.30
N ILE A 111 -17.45 -12.14 16.23
CA ILE A 111 -17.76 -13.37 15.47
C ILE A 111 -19.10 -14.01 15.90
N PRO A 112 -19.33 -14.35 17.18
CA PRO A 112 -20.62 -14.92 17.61
C PRO A 112 -21.77 -13.90 17.54
N CYS A 113 -21.49 -12.60 17.70
CA CYS A 113 -22.50 -11.55 17.54
C CYS A 113 -23.05 -11.52 16.11
N LEU A 114 -22.19 -11.71 15.11
CA LEU A 114 -22.52 -11.69 13.69
C LEU A 114 -22.98 -13.05 13.15
N GLY A 115 -22.61 -14.15 13.82
CA GLY A 115 -22.89 -15.53 13.38
C GLY A 115 -24.25 -16.08 13.82
N ARG A 116 -24.80 -15.61 14.94
CA ARG A 116 -26.18 -15.93 15.33
C ARG A 116 -27.11 -15.28 14.32
N ARG A 117 -28.24 -15.93 13.94
CA ARG A 117 -29.35 -15.23 13.25
C ARG A 117 -29.62 -14.00 14.09
N MET A 118 -29.24 -12.82 13.59
CA MET A 118 -29.35 -11.60 14.35
C MET A 118 -30.83 -11.41 14.60
N SER A 119 -31.27 -11.62 15.84
CA SER A 119 -32.66 -11.35 16.17
C SER A 119 -32.90 -9.87 15.88
N SER A 120 -34.05 -9.51 15.34
CA SER A 120 -34.40 -8.12 15.02
C SER A 120 -34.59 -7.23 16.26
N GLY A 121 -34.04 -7.64 17.42
CA GLY A 121 -34.07 -6.89 18.66
C GLY A 121 -32.96 -5.83 18.74
N PRO A 122 -33.12 -4.80 19.60
CA PRO A 122 -32.18 -3.70 19.76
C PRO A 122 -30.79 -4.18 20.23
N LEU A 123 -30.72 -5.22 21.06
CA LEU A 123 -29.47 -5.79 21.55
C LEU A 123 -28.57 -6.31 20.42
N ALA A 124 -29.15 -6.85 19.35
CA ALA A 124 -28.38 -7.33 18.21
C ALA A 124 -27.71 -6.18 17.43
N ALA A 125 -28.17 -4.93 17.59
CA ALA A 125 -27.57 -3.74 16.97
C ALA A 125 -26.57 -3.07 17.92
N VAL A 126 -26.97 -2.91 19.18
CA VAL A 126 -26.18 -2.18 20.18
C VAL A 126 -24.88 -2.92 20.52
N LEU A 127 -24.93 -4.24 20.74
CA LEU A 127 -23.75 -4.99 21.15
C LEU A 127 -22.57 -4.92 20.15
N PRO A 128 -22.73 -5.22 18.85
CA PRO A 128 -21.61 -5.11 17.92
C PRO A 128 -21.12 -3.66 17.73
N LEU A 129 -21.99 -2.66 17.88
CA LEU A 129 -21.57 -1.26 17.87
C LEU A 129 -20.71 -0.90 19.09
N LEU A 130 -21.10 -1.36 20.29
CA LEU A 130 -20.31 -1.15 21.51
C LEU A 130 -18.95 -1.83 21.41
N ILE A 131 -18.90 -3.08 20.95
CA ILE A 131 -17.63 -3.79 20.75
C ILE A 131 -16.77 -3.06 19.71
N GLY A 132 -17.36 -2.62 18.60
CA GLY A 132 -16.65 -1.83 17.58
C GLY A 132 -16.14 -0.48 18.12
N ALA A 133 -16.86 0.17 19.03
CA ALA A 133 -16.40 1.41 19.66
C ALA A 133 -15.22 1.17 20.62
N ILE A 134 -15.23 0.07 21.37
CA ILE A 134 -14.10 -0.33 22.23
C ILE A 134 -12.88 -0.66 21.37
N GLU A 135 -13.08 -1.41 20.28
CA GLU A 135 -12.02 -1.75 19.32
C GLU A 135 -11.39 -0.49 18.71
N LEU A 136 -12.22 0.43 18.20
CA LEU A 136 -11.76 1.69 17.64
C LEU A 136 -11.00 2.54 18.68
N THR A 137 -11.47 2.56 19.93
CA THR A 137 -10.79 3.27 21.01
C THR A 137 -9.43 2.64 21.31
N ALA A 138 -9.34 1.32 21.38
CA ALA A 138 -8.06 0.64 21.55
C ALA A 138 -7.09 0.93 20.38
N ALA A 139 -7.61 1.04 19.15
CA ALA A 139 -6.82 1.37 17.98
C ALA A 139 -6.26 2.80 18.00
N THR A 140 -6.95 3.79 18.59
CA THR A 140 -6.38 5.15 18.69
C THR A 140 -5.23 5.21 19.69
N PHE A 141 -5.23 4.33 20.71
CA PHE A 141 -4.17 4.26 21.71
C PHE A 141 -2.87 3.65 21.18
N THR A 142 -2.89 3.07 19.97
CA THR A 142 -1.70 2.55 19.27
C THR A 142 -1.15 3.53 18.22
N THR A 143 -1.54 4.81 18.27
CA THR A 143 -1.14 5.83 17.27
C THR A 143 -0.25 6.91 17.90
N HIS A 144 0.33 7.78 17.07
CA HIS A 144 1.10 8.94 17.56
C HIS A 144 0.29 9.81 18.54
N ALA A 145 -1.04 9.86 18.43
CA ALA A 145 -1.89 10.65 19.32
C ALA A 145 -1.71 10.27 20.80
N TYR A 146 -1.53 8.99 21.10
CA TYR A 146 -1.34 8.50 22.47
C TYR A 146 0.02 8.93 23.05
N ALA A 147 1.05 8.96 22.21
CA ALA A 147 2.41 9.32 22.61
C ALA A 147 2.65 10.83 22.76
N ARG A 148 1.72 11.68 22.31
CA ARG A 148 1.86 13.14 22.46
C ARG A 148 1.75 13.55 23.93
N LEU A 149 2.64 14.44 24.35
CA LEU A 149 2.59 15.05 25.68
C LEU A 149 1.50 16.13 25.75
N ASP A 150 1.35 16.90 24.67
CA ASP A 150 0.36 17.98 24.56
C ASP A 150 -0.79 17.61 23.62
N ASN A 151 -2.00 18.06 23.95
CA ASN A 151 -3.22 17.91 23.13
C ASN A 151 -3.59 16.45 22.80
N ASN A 152 -3.07 15.47 23.55
CA ASN A 152 -3.29 14.05 23.30
C ASN A 152 -4.77 13.65 23.27
N VAL A 153 -5.59 14.18 24.18
CA VAL A 153 -7.04 13.90 24.23
C VAL A 153 -7.73 14.34 22.94
N LEU A 154 -7.41 15.54 22.45
CA LEU A 154 -7.94 16.04 21.18
C LEU A 154 -7.48 15.16 20.03
N LEU A 155 -6.20 14.83 19.97
CA LEU A 155 -5.63 14.03 18.89
C LEU A 155 -6.17 12.59 18.89
N LEU A 156 -6.42 11.98 20.05
CA LEU A 156 -7.07 10.68 20.16
C LEU A 156 -8.49 10.71 19.60
N PHE A 157 -9.26 11.76 19.88
CA PHE A 157 -10.59 11.94 19.31
C PHE A 157 -10.53 12.15 17.79
N VAL A 158 -9.62 13.00 17.33
CA VAL A 158 -9.42 13.31 15.91
C VAL A 158 -9.00 12.06 15.12
N GLU A 159 -8.09 11.27 15.65
CA GLU A 159 -7.65 10.01 15.07
C GLU A 159 -8.80 8.99 15.04
N GLY A 160 -9.57 8.89 16.13
CA GLY A 160 -10.77 8.04 16.18
C GLY A 160 -11.81 8.46 15.14
N LEU A 161 -12.00 9.76 14.94
CA LEU A 161 -12.87 10.31 13.89
C LEU A 161 -12.35 9.97 12.49
N HIS A 162 -11.02 10.02 12.28
CA HIS A 162 -10.40 9.66 11.00
C HIS A 162 -10.61 8.18 10.67
N GLN A 163 -10.28 7.30 11.63
CA GLN A 163 -10.45 5.85 11.49
C GLN A 163 -11.92 5.44 11.35
N PHE A 164 -12.83 6.10 12.08
CA PHE A 164 -14.29 5.92 11.89
C PHE A 164 -14.72 6.30 10.47
N GLY A 165 -14.23 7.44 9.96
CA GLY A 165 -14.51 7.89 8.60
C GLY A 165 -14.01 6.93 7.53
N ALA A 166 -12.81 6.39 7.72
CA ALA A 166 -12.23 5.36 6.88
C ALA A 166 -13.03 4.05 6.90
N ALA A 167 -13.48 3.61 8.07
CA ALA A 167 -14.30 2.41 8.22
C ALA A 167 -15.66 2.54 7.53
N ILE A 168 -16.39 3.63 7.77
CA ILE A 168 -17.74 3.82 7.24
C ILE A 168 -17.77 4.05 5.72
N TRP A 169 -16.71 4.65 5.16
CA TRP A 169 -16.57 4.81 3.71
C TRP A 169 -15.87 3.60 3.11
N ILE A 170 -14.54 3.54 3.15
CA ILE A 170 -13.72 2.55 2.44
C ILE A 170 -13.98 1.13 2.98
N GLY A 171 -14.00 0.97 4.31
CA GLY A 171 -14.21 -0.32 4.95
C GLY A 171 -15.57 -0.97 4.62
N ALA A 172 -16.58 -0.17 4.33
CA ALA A 172 -17.93 -0.64 4.00
C ALA A 172 -18.16 -0.86 2.49
N ILE A 173 -17.26 -0.40 1.59
CA ILE A 173 -17.40 -0.60 0.14
C ILE A 173 -17.46 -2.09 -0.24
N PRO A 174 -16.67 -3.02 0.33
CA PRO A 174 -16.81 -4.45 0.04
C PRO A 174 -18.23 -4.99 0.29
N CYS A 175 -18.88 -4.54 1.38
CA CYS A 175 -20.27 -4.88 1.69
C CYS A 175 -21.23 -4.28 0.64
N PHE A 176 -20.99 -3.03 0.21
CA PHE A 176 -21.77 -2.38 -0.84
C PHE A 176 -21.64 -3.07 -2.19
N VAL A 177 -20.43 -3.42 -2.63
CA VAL A 177 -20.18 -4.16 -3.87
C VAL A 177 -20.84 -5.54 -3.83
N LEU A 178 -20.78 -6.22 -2.68
CA LEU A 178 -21.47 -7.49 -2.48
C LEU A 178 -22.99 -7.31 -2.60
N ALA A 179 -23.57 -6.28 -1.98
CA ALA A 179 -24.99 -5.96 -2.09
C ALA A 179 -25.40 -5.69 -3.55
N LEU A 180 -24.68 -4.84 -4.26
CA LEU A 180 -24.94 -4.56 -5.68
C LEU A 180 -24.82 -5.81 -6.57
N SER A 181 -23.99 -6.79 -6.18
CA SER A 181 -23.82 -8.04 -6.95
C SER A 181 -24.94 -9.06 -6.76
N LYS A 182 -25.74 -8.92 -5.69
CA LYS A 182 -26.82 -9.85 -5.32
C LYS A 182 -28.20 -9.28 -5.56
N LEU A 183 -28.34 -7.96 -5.51
CA LEU A 183 -29.57 -7.29 -5.90
C LEU A 183 -29.70 -7.29 -7.43
N HIS A 184 -30.89 -7.61 -7.92
CA HIS A 184 -31.16 -7.80 -9.35
C HIS A 184 -32.25 -6.87 -9.90
N ASP A 185 -32.86 -6.06 -9.04
CA ASP A 185 -33.95 -5.14 -9.38
C ASP A 185 -33.59 -3.68 -9.09
N ALA A 186 -34.16 -2.77 -9.89
CA ALA A 186 -33.90 -1.34 -9.79
C ALA A 186 -34.36 -0.72 -8.46
N GLN A 187 -35.46 -1.22 -7.89
CA GLN A 187 -36.01 -0.71 -6.63
C GLN A 187 -35.02 -0.92 -5.48
N SER A 188 -34.46 -2.12 -5.34
CA SER A 188 -33.47 -2.44 -4.33
C SER A 188 -32.20 -1.60 -4.47
N TRP A 189 -31.72 -1.38 -5.70
CA TRP A 189 -30.57 -0.51 -5.95
C TRP A 189 -30.85 0.96 -5.59
N ARG A 190 -32.08 1.46 -5.82
CA ARG A 190 -32.51 2.82 -5.44
C ARG A 190 -32.65 3.01 -3.93
N LEU A 191 -32.74 1.94 -3.14
CA LEU A 191 -32.71 2.00 -1.68
C LEU A 191 -31.27 1.99 -1.14
N ILE A 192 -30.46 1.04 -1.61
CA ILE A 192 -29.10 0.80 -1.09
C ILE A 192 -28.11 1.88 -1.56
N GLY A 193 -28.19 2.32 -2.83
CA GLY A 193 -27.28 3.31 -3.41
C GLY A 193 -27.24 4.65 -2.66
N PRO A 194 -28.39 5.35 -2.52
CA PRO A 194 -28.45 6.61 -1.77
C PRO A 194 -28.12 6.44 -0.28
N GLY A 195 -28.53 5.33 0.32
CA GLY A 195 -28.22 5.03 1.72
C GLY A 195 -26.72 4.92 1.97
N PHE A 196 -26.01 4.16 1.14
CA PHE A 196 -24.55 4.04 1.22
C PHE A 196 -23.84 5.35 0.86
N SER A 197 -24.37 6.12 -0.10
CA SER A 197 -23.81 7.43 -0.46
C SER A 197 -23.84 8.41 0.72
N ARG A 198 -24.93 8.42 1.52
CA ARG A 198 -25.02 9.24 2.74
C ARG A 198 -23.99 8.81 3.80
N MET A 199 -23.85 7.50 4.03
CA MET A 199 -22.83 6.98 4.94
C MET A 199 -21.41 7.37 4.49
N SER A 200 -21.15 7.27 3.19
CA SER A 200 -19.86 7.65 2.59
C SER A 200 -19.58 9.16 2.75
N MET A 201 -20.59 10.03 2.58
CA MET A 201 -20.42 11.48 2.79
C MET A 201 -20.10 11.83 4.26
N ILE A 202 -20.69 11.12 5.23
CA ILE A 202 -20.32 11.27 6.65
C ILE A 202 -18.86 10.86 6.84
N GLY A 203 -18.45 9.72 6.26
CA GLY A 203 -17.06 9.27 6.35
C GLY A 203 -16.06 10.23 5.72
N VAL A 204 -16.38 10.77 4.55
CA VAL A 204 -15.58 11.81 3.88
C VAL A 204 -15.46 13.05 4.76
N ALA A 205 -16.56 13.55 5.33
CA ALA A 205 -16.53 14.70 6.22
C ALA A 205 -15.66 14.45 7.46
N SER A 206 -15.80 13.28 8.08
CA SER A 206 -14.96 12.84 9.20
C SER A 206 -13.48 12.84 8.83
N ILE A 207 -13.10 12.29 7.67
CA ILE A 207 -11.71 12.24 7.18
C ILE A 207 -11.16 13.63 6.88
N VAL A 208 -11.94 14.50 6.22
CA VAL A 208 -11.50 15.86 5.87
C VAL A 208 -11.26 16.69 7.13
N ILE A 209 -12.21 16.69 8.06
CA ILE A 209 -12.11 17.47 9.31
C ILE A 209 -10.93 16.95 10.13
N SER A 210 -10.85 15.64 10.36
CA SER A 210 -9.77 15.05 11.16
C SER A 210 -8.41 15.24 10.49
N GLY A 211 -8.30 15.00 9.19
CA GLY A 211 -7.06 15.15 8.42
C GLY A 211 -6.56 16.59 8.39
N ALA A 212 -7.44 17.57 8.30
CA ALA A 212 -7.09 18.99 8.39
C ALA A 212 -6.51 19.32 9.77
N ILE A 213 -7.15 18.86 10.85
CA ILE A 213 -6.66 19.07 12.22
C ILE A 213 -5.30 18.39 12.41
N MET A 214 -5.17 17.11 12.04
CA MET A 214 -3.90 16.39 12.11
C MET A 214 -2.79 17.04 11.30
N SER A 215 -3.10 17.63 10.14
CA SER A 215 -2.09 18.35 9.35
C SER A 215 -1.53 19.55 10.10
N VAL A 216 -2.36 20.27 10.88
CA VAL A 216 -1.87 21.37 11.72
C VAL A 216 -0.94 20.84 12.82
N PHE A 217 -1.30 19.75 13.49
CA PHE A 217 -0.55 19.24 14.66
C PHE A 217 0.67 18.38 14.31
N TYR A 218 0.64 17.61 13.22
CA TYR A 218 1.70 16.69 12.84
C TYR A 218 2.62 17.23 11.75
N ILE A 219 2.16 18.18 10.92
CA ILE A 219 2.99 18.81 9.88
C ILE A 219 3.50 20.19 10.32
N GLY A 220 2.61 21.04 10.82
CA GLY A 220 2.91 22.33 11.45
C GLY A 220 3.48 23.43 10.54
N SER A 221 4.10 23.10 9.41
CA SER A 221 4.75 24.09 8.53
C SER A 221 4.87 23.61 7.09
N VAL A 222 4.96 24.55 6.13
CA VAL A 222 5.15 24.22 4.70
C VAL A 222 6.45 23.44 4.46
N PRO A 223 7.60 23.78 5.07
CA PRO A 223 8.81 22.94 4.98
C PRO A 223 8.64 21.55 5.60
N GLY A 224 7.80 21.40 6.63
CA GLY A 224 7.43 20.10 7.16
C GLY A 224 6.68 19.24 6.12
N PHE A 225 5.88 19.86 5.26
CA PHE A 225 5.10 19.14 4.24
C PHE A 225 5.98 18.60 3.10
N TYR A 226 6.86 19.40 2.52
CA TYR A 226 7.69 18.95 1.38
C TYR A 226 9.04 18.37 1.79
N GLY A 227 9.57 18.78 2.95
CA GLY A 227 10.93 18.50 3.40
C GLY A 227 11.04 17.39 4.43
N THR A 228 10.00 16.57 4.59
CA THR A 228 9.99 15.37 5.46
C THR A 228 9.29 14.20 4.78
N ALA A 229 9.70 12.96 5.11
CA ALA A 229 9.07 11.72 4.67
C ALA A 229 7.58 11.70 5.00
N TYR A 230 7.27 12.04 6.25
CA TYR A 230 5.91 12.15 6.77
C TYR A 230 5.04 13.06 5.90
N GLY A 231 5.51 14.28 5.59
CA GLY A 231 4.77 15.25 4.79
C GLY A 231 4.54 14.80 3.35
N VAL A 232 5.56 14.21 2.70
CA VAL A 232 5.48 13.67 1.34
C VAL A 232 4.47 12.52 1.26
N MET A 233 4.50 11.61 2.23
CA MET A 233 3.55 10.51 2.35
C MET A 233 2.11 11.01 2.60
N VAL A 234 1.92 12.07 3.39
CA VAL A 234 0.61 12.76 3.49
C VAL A 234 0.19 13.31 2.13
N GLY A 235 1.11 13.92 1.37
CA GLY A 235 0.85 14.37 -0.01
C GLY A 235 0.35 13.25 -0.93
N ALA A 236 0.97 12.07 -0.85
CA ALA A 236 0.54 10.88 -1.58
C ALA A 236 -0.88 10.45 -1.17
N LYS A 237 -1.19 10.43 0.14
CA LYS A 237 -2.54 10.14 0.66
C LYS A 237 -3.57 11.17 0.19
N ILE A 238 -3.22 12.46 0.15
CA ILE A 238 -4.10 13.51 -0.39
C ILE A 238 -4.39 13.27 -1.88
N ALA A 239 -3.37 12.96 -2.69
CA ALA A 239 -3.55 12.68 -4.11
C ALA A 239 -4.49 11.48 -4.35
N MET A 240 -4.27 10.38 -3.62
CA MET A 240 -5.15 9.20 -3.69
C MET A 240 -6.56 9.48 -3.15
N PHE A 241 -6.68 10.26 -2.08
CA PHE A 241 -7.97 10.68 -1.53
C PHE A 241 -8.76 11.53 -2.53
N LEU A 242 -8.12 12.48 -3.21
CA LEU A 242 -8.75 13.25 -4.30
C LEU A 242 -9.21 12.34 -5.44
N ALA A 243 -8.42 11.34 -5.82
CA ALA A 243 -8.84 10.34 -6.79
C ALA A 243 -10.09 9.56 -6.33
N LEU A 244 -10.12 9.14 -5.06
CA LEU A 244 -11.30 8.49 -4.46
C LEU A 244 -12.53 9.41 -4.47
N LEU A 245 -12.37 10.71 -4.19
CA LEU A 245 -13.48 11.67 -4.28
C LEU A 245 -14.02 11.80 -5.70
N LEU A 246 -13.16 11.75 -6.73
CA LEU A 246 -13.59 11.76 -8.13
C LEU A 246 -14.40 10.51 -8.48
N PHE A 247 -13.98 9.32 -8.01
CA PHE A 247 -14.75 8.08 -8.17
C PHE A 247 -16.07 8.13 -7.39
N GLY A 248 -16.04 8.61 -6.16
CA GLY A 248 -17.21 8.81 -5.30
C GLY A 248 -18.22 9.77 -5.91
N LEU A 249 -17.77 10.89 -6.49
CA LEU A 249 -18.62 11.81 -7.26
C LEU A 249 -19.21 11.12 -8.48
N GLY A 250 -18.39 10.38 -9.24
CA GLY A 250 -18.86 9.57 -10.36
C GLY A 250 -19.97 8.59 -9.97
N ASN A 251 -19.85 7.98 -8.79
CA ASN A 251 -20.82 7.06 -8.20
C ASN A 251 -22.09 7.76 -7.72
N LEU A 252 -21.97 8.90 -7.05
CA LEU A 252 -23.10 9.74 -6.66
C LEU A 252 -23.94 10.14 -7.89
N LEU A 253 -23.28 10.53 -8.99
CA LEU A 253 -23.96 10.86 -10.24
C LEU A 253 -24.65 9.65 -10.89
N VAL A 254 -24.15 8.43 -10.71
CA VAL A 254 -24.88 7.21 -11.14
C VAL A 254 -26.12 7.01 -10.29
N THR A 255 -25.98 7.11 -8.96
CA THR A 255 -27.08 6.95 -8.01
C THR A 255 -28.21 7.95 -8.28
N GLU A 256 -27.86 9.20 -8.58
CA GLU A 256 -28.83 10.24 -8.96
C GLU A 256 -29.54 9.96 -10.30
N ARG A 257 -28.81 9.43 -11.29
CA ARG A 257 -29.42 9.01 -12.57
C ARG A 257 -30.36 7.82 -12.38
N LEU A 258 -29.96 6.83 -11.59
CA LEU A 258 -30.78 5.67 -11.25
C LEU A 258 -32.06 6.09 -10.50
N ARG A 259 -32.00 7.14 -9.67
CA ARG A 259 -33.18 7.70 -9.03
C ARG A 259 -34.18 8.28 -10.05
N ARG A 260 -33.70 8.83 -11.17
CA ARG A 260 -34.53 9.45 -12.22
C ARG A 260 -34.98 8.47 -13.30
N ASN A 261 -34.16 7.46 -13.61
CA ASN A 261 -34.42 6.46 -14.64
C ASN A 261 -34.01 5.06 -14.15
N GLU A 262 -34.99 4.16 -14.04
CA GLU A 262 -34.86 2.80 -13.54
C GLU A 262 -34.01 1.89 -14.45
N GLU A 263 -33.88 2.23 -15.74
CA GLU A 263 -33.05 1.49 -16.70
C GLU A 263 -31.55 1.79 -16.58
N THR A 264 -31.15 2.71 -15.69
CA THR A 264 -29.75 3.08 -15.52
C THR A 264 -28.92 1.89 -15.03
N SER A 265 -27.91 1.50 -15.81
CA SER A 265 -27.01 0.39 -15.43
C SER A 265 -26.15 0.71 -14.20
N VAL A 266 -26.15 -0.20 -13.22
CA VAL A 266 -25.28 -0.15 -12.03
C VAL A 266 -23.86 -0.69 -12.25
N VAL A 267 -23.54 -1.13 -13.48
CA VAL A 267 -22.22 -1.71 -13.78
C VAL A 267 -21.11 -0.70 -13.48
N ARG A 268 -21.27 0.56 -13.90
CA ARG A 268 -20.27 1.62 -13.63
C ARG A 268 -20.08 1.84 -12.13
N LEU A 269 -21.18 1.94 -11.38
CA LEU A 269 -21.18 2.09 -9.93
C LEU A 269 -20.36 0.99 -9.26
N ARG A 270 -20.61 -0.26 -9.66
CA ARG A 270 -19.87 -1.42 -9.14
C ARG A 270 -18.38 -1.38 -9.50
N ARG A 271 -18.01 -1.01 -10.73
CA ARG A 271 -16.59 -1.03 -11.17
C ARG A 271 -15.78 0.10 -10.56
N PHE A 272 -16.39 1.27 -10.34
CA PHE A 272 -15.74 2.36 -9.61
C PHE A 272 -15.55 1.99 -8.14
N ALA A 273 -16.56 1.38 -7.51
CA ALA A 273 -16.43 0.86 -6.15
C ALA A 273 -15.32 -0.21 -6.00
N GLU A 274 -15.11 -1.07 -7.01
CA GLU A 274 -13.97 -2.01 -7.03
C GLU A 274 -12.61 -1.28 -7.03
N VAL A 275 -12.49 -0.18 -7.79
CA VAL A 275 -11.27 0.67 -7.80
C VAL A 275 -11.11 1.43 -6.49
N GLU A 276 -12.21 1.93 -5.91
CA GLU A 276 -12.18 2.63 -4.62
C GLU A 276 -11.68 1.72 -3.49
N ILE A 277 -12.08 0.43 -3.47
CA ILE A 277 -11.51 -0.57 -2.53
C ILE A 277 -10.00 -0.66 -2.72
N GLY A 278 -9.57 -0.76 -3.97
CA GLY A 278 -8.18 -0.88 -4.35
C GLY A 278 -7.30 0.27 -3.87
N ILE A 279 -7.66 1.49 -4.27
CA ILE A 279 -6.95 2.71 -3.87
C ILE A 279 -7.06 2.92 -2.36
N GLY A 280 -8.23 2.65 -1.76
CA GLY A 280 -8.44 2.75 -0.32
C GLY A 280 -7.53 1.83 0.48
N PHE A 281 -7.33 0.58 0.03
CA PHE A 281 -6.36 -0.33 0.65
C PHE A 281 -4.93 0.17 0.48
N THR A 282 -4.56 0.70 -0.68
CA THR A 282 -3.25 1.37 -0.85
C THR A 282 -3.06 2.52 0.15
N ILE A 283 -4.09 3.35 0.39
CA ILE A 283 -4.04 4.41 1.40
C ILE A 283 -3.83 3.85 2.81
N PHE A 284 -4.40 2.68 3.13
CA PHE A 284 -4.19 2.04 4.44
C PHE A 284 -2.76 1.54 4.62
N PHE A 285 -2.14 0.97 3.59
CA PHE A 285 -0.72 0.62 3.61
C PHE A 285 0.18 1.87 3.71
N ALA A 286 -0.16 2.95 2.99
CA ALA A 286 0.53 4.23 3.14
C ALA A 286 0.36 4.82 4.56
N ALA A 287 -0.81 4.64 5.18
CA ALA A 287 -1.04 5.04 6.57
C ALA A 287 -0.18 4.22 7.54
N ALA A 288 -0.06 2.91 7.32
CA ALA A 288 0.82 2.05 8.11
C ALA A 288 2.29 2.49 8.02
N SER A 289 2.78 2.75 6.80
CA SER A 289 4.13 3.27 6.59
C SER A 289 4.36 4.63 7.25
N LEU A 290 3.33 5.48 7.28
CA LEU A 290 3.41 6.80 7.90
C LEU A 290 3.56 6.72 9.43
N THR A 291 3.09 5.65 10.08
CA THR A 291 3.27 5.45 11.53
C THR A 291 4.67 4.97 11.92
N SER A 292 5.49 4.54 10.95
CA SER A 292 6.89 4.15 11.18
C SER A 292 7.89 5.29 10.97
N VAL A 293 7.41 6.49 10.61
CA VAL A 293 8.23 7.71 10.51
C VAL A 293 7.76 8.76 11.52
N PRO A 294 8.66 9.58 12.08
CA PRO A 294 8.26 10.61 13.03
C PRO A 294 7.35 11.66 12.36
N PRO A 295 6.36 12.22 13.08
CA PRO A 295 5.62 13.39 12.62
C PRO A 295 6.55 14.52 12.16
N ALA A 296 6.20 15.21 11.07
CA ALA A 296 7.08 16.23 10.50
C ALA A 296 7.38 17.41 11.45
N VAL A 297 6.48 17.70 12.39
CA VAL A 297 6.71 18.71 13.45
C VAL A 297 7.86 18.33 14.38
N ASP A 298 8.12 17.03 14.56
CA ASP A 298 9.16 16.52 15.46
C ASP A 298 10.53 16.50 14.75
N LEU A 299 10.57 16.42 13.42
CA LEU A 299 11.79 16.55 12.62
C LEU A 299 12.08 18.02 12.34
N THR A 300 12.84 18.70 13.21
CA THR A 300 13.16 20.13 13.08
C THR A 300 14.52 20.42 12.43
N THR A 301 15.47 19.48 12.56
CA THR A 301 16.76 19.48 11.85
C THR A 301 16.69 18.56 10.63
N ASP A 302 17.66 18.68 9.73
CA ASP A 302 17.86 17.76 8.60
C ASP A 302 16.67 17.63 7.63
N ARG A 303 15.84 18.67 7.54
CA ARG A 303 14.85 18.79 6.47
C ARG A 303 15.53 19.05 5.13
N VAL A 304 14.96 18.47 4.08
CA VAL A 304 15.37 18.76 2.71
C VAL A 304 14.79 20.11 2.28
N THR A 305 15.62 20.94 1.66
CA THR A 305 15.27 22.26 1.12
C THR A 305 14.72 22.16 -0.30
N LEU A 306 13.96 23.17 -0.74
CA LEU A 306 13.49 23.23 -2.14
C LEU A 306 14.64 23.25 -3.15
N HIS A 307 15.79 23.81 -2.79
CA HIS A 307 16.96 23.82 -3.65
C HIS A 307 17.51 22.40 -3.86
N GLU A 308 17.69 21.62 -2.77
CA GLU A 308 18.11 20.22 -2.86
C GLU A 308 17.11 19.38 -3.69
N ILE A 309 15.80 19.58 -3.50
CA ILE A 309 14.77 18.93 -4.33
C ILE A 309 14.91 19.31 -5.81
N ALA A 310 15.12 20.59 -6.11
CA ALA A 310 15.26 21.07 -7.48
C ALA A 310 16.52 20.51 -8.15
N VAL A 311 17.64 20.44 -7.42
CA VAL A 311 18.90 19.85 -7.91
C VAL A 311 18.74 18.34 -8.15
N ARG A 312 18.05 17.64 -7.24
CA ARG A 312 17.75 16.20 -7.34
C ARG A 312 16.87 15.88 -8.56
N ASN A 313 15.88 16.72 -8.84
CA ASN A 313 14.93 16.52 -9.94
C ASN A 313 15.33 17.23 -11.24
N ALA A 314 16.51 17.84 -11.31
CA ALA A 314 16.99 18.49 -12.52
C ALA A 314 17.25 17.43 -13.62
N PRO A 315 16.64 17.56 -14.82
CA PRO A 315 16.83 16.57 -15.88
C PRO A 315 18.30 16.47 -16.29
N VAL A 316 18.82 15.25 -16.30
CA VAL A 316 20.16 14.91 -16.80
C VAL A 316 20.06 13.85 -17.89
N TRP A 317 21.07 13.76 -18.73
CA TRP A 317 21.14 12.68 -19.71
C TRP A 317 21.33 11.34 -19.00
N PRO A 318 20.58 10.29 -19.41
CA PRO A 318 20.75 8.96 -18.84
C PRO A 318 22.16 8.44 -19.05
N ARG A 319 22.65 7.75 -18.02
CA ARG A 319 23.96 7.10 -17.96
C ARG A 319 23.90 5.77 -18.70
N PHE A 320 24.66 5.66 -19.78
CA PHE A 320 24.79 4.43 -20.57
C PHE A 320 26.07 3.64 -20.27
N THR A 321 26.90 4.15 -19.36
CA THR A 321 28.16 3.54 -18.93
C THR A 321 28.10 3.26 -17.44
N SER A 322 28.27 1.99 -17.06
CA SER A 322 28.28 1.58 -15.66
C SER A 322 29.71 1.67 -15.10
N PRO A 323 29.89 2.02 -13.81
CA PRO A 323 31.18 1.84 -13.14
C PRO A 323 31.53 0.35 -13.01
N ASP A 324 32.82 0.07 -12.79
CA ASP A 324 33.30 -1.29 -12.61
C ASP A 324 32.84 -1.84 -11.25
N HIS A 325 32.45 -3.12 -11.20
CA HIS A 325 31.96 -3.76 -9.98
C HIS A 325 32.99 -3.77 -8.85
N ASP A 326 34.28 -3.84 -9.19
CA ASP A 326 35.39 -3.84 -8.23
C ASP A 326 35.59 -2.48 -7.54
N GLN A 327 35.00 -1.40 -8.07
CA GLN A 327 35.09 -0.03 -7.52
C GLN A 327 33.95 0.31 -6.55
N LEU A 328 32.96 -0.58 -6.40
CA LEU A 328 31.87 -0.38 -5.46
C LEU A 328 32.38 -0.48 -4.02
N ALA A 329 31.81 0.31 -3.10
CA ALA A 329 32.34 0.40 -1.73
C ALA A 329 32.42 -0.96 -1.03
N ILE A 330 31.44 -1.84 -1.27
CA ILE A 330 31.42 -3.19 -0.72
C ILE A 330 32.52 -4.10 -1.30
N SER A 331 32.79 -3.97 -2.60
CA SER A 331 33.85 -4.73 -3.30
C SER A 331 35.24 -4.25 -2.86
N GLU A 332 35.43 -2.94 -2.75
CA GLU A 332 36.67 -2.34 -2.25
C GLU A 332 36.94 -2.76 -0.81
N MET A 333 35.92 -2.70 0.06
CA MET A 333 36.04 -3.13 1.45
C MET A 333 36.37 -4.62 1.55
N GLN A 334 35.73 -5.48 0.74
CA GLN A 334 36.06 -6.91 0.73
C GLN A 334 37.49 -7.17 0.25
N SER A 335 37.96 -6.43 -0.75
CA SER A 335 39.35 -6.50 -1.22
C SER A 335 40.35 -6.12 -0.12
N GLN A 336 40.08 -5.05 0.63
CA GLN A 336 40.90 -4.65 1.78
C GLN A 336 40.94 -5.73 2.87
N LEU A 337 39.77 -6.27 3.26
CA LEU A 337 39.68 -7.35 4.25
C LEU A 337 40.44 -8.61 3.80
N ASN A 338 40.36 -8.96 2.51
CA ASN A 338 41.11 -10.08 1.95
C ASN A 338 42.63 -9.86 2.03
N GLN A 339 43.10 -8.65 1.75
CA GLN A 339 44.52 -8.30 1.84
C GLN A 339 45.03 -8.35 3.29
N GLU A 340 44.28 -7.78 4.24
CA GLU A 340 44.64 -7.82 5.66
C GLU A 340 44.68 -9.26 6.21
N ALA A 341 43.72 -10.08 5.81
CA ALA A 341 43.66 -11.48 6.21
C ALA A 341 44.83 -12.29 5.64
N ALA A 342 45.20 -12.04 4.37
CA ALA A 342 46.38 -12.65 3.75
C ALA A 342 47.67 -12.26 4.47
N GLN A 343 47.82 -10.99 4.88
CA GLN A 343 48.98 -10.53 5.65
C GLN A 343 49.07 -11.17 7.04
N ARG A 344 47.92 -11.44 7.68
CA ARG A 344 47.83 -12.06 9.01
C ARG A 344 47.80 -13.59 8.97
N GLY A 345 47.73 -14.21 7.79
CA GLY A 345 47.55 -15.67 7.66
C GLY A 345 46.23 -16.18 8.22
N GLN A 346 45.18 -15.35 8.17
CA GLN A 346 43.85 -15.63 8.71
C GLN A 346 42.81 -15.74 7.59
N ALA A 347 41.64 -16.29 7.91
CA ALA A 347 40.50 -16.23 7.02
C ALA A 347 39.97 -14.79 6.93
N ALA A 348 39.61 -14.35 5.72
CA ALA A 348 39.05 -13.03 5.52
C ALA A 348 37.66 -12.91 6.14
N ALA A 349 37.43 -11.80 6.84
CA ALA A 349 36.08 -11.40 7.24
C ALA A 349 35.27 -11.00 6.00
N GLN A 350 33.94 -11.10 6.09
CA GLN A 350 33.05 -10.62 5.04
C GLN A 350 32.76 -9.13 5.25
N ALA A 351 32.82 -8.35 4.17
CA ALA A 351 32.51 -6.92 4.17
C ALA A 351 31.03 -6.66 4.46
N ASN A 352 30.16 -7.60 4.09
CA ASN A 352 28.77 -7.64 4.48
C ASN A 352 28.47 -8.95 5.20
N VAL A 353 27.78 -8.86 6.32
CA VAL A 353 27.22 -10.02 7.01
C VAL A 353 25.74 -10.07 6.63
N PRO A 354 25.28 -11.06 5.84
CA PRO A 354 23.92 -11.10 5.35
C PRO A 354 22.89 -11.03 6.48
N GLY A 355 22.02 -10.02 6.40
CA GLY A 355 21.03 -9.70 7.42
C GLY A 355 21.45 -8.58 8.37
N SER A 356 22.74 -8.33 8.59
CA SER A 356 23.21 -7.34 9.58
C SER A 356 22.69 -5.91 9.38
N GLY A 357 22.22 -5.57 8.17
CA GLY A 357 21.69 -4.25 7.82
C GLY A 357 22.73 -3.13 7.86
N VAL A 358 24.01 -3.48 8.01
CA VAL A 358 25.12 -2.53 8.05
C VAL A 358 25.90 -2.64 6.75
N LEU A 359 25.61 -1.72 5.82
CA LEU A 359 26.36 -1.56 4.59
C LEU A 359 27.45 -0.48 4.74
N PRO A 360 28.58 -0.59 4.02
CA PRO A 360 29.55 0.49 3.96
C PRO A 360 28.92 1.77 3.39
N PRO A 361 29.40 2.96 3.82
CA PRO A 361 28.96 4.21 3.23
C PRO A 361 29.14 4.22 1.71
N ARG A 362 28.09 4.62 0.99
CA ARG A 362 28.08 4.62 -0.47
C ARG A 362 29.09 5.61 -1.02
N ASN A 363 29.89 5.17 -1.99
CA ASN A 363 30.84 5.99 -2.73
C ASN A 363 30.21 6.54 -4.03
N ALA A 364 30.98 7.29 -4.82
CA ALA A 364 30.50 7.86 -6.08
C ALA A 364 30.10 6.78 -7.11
N ASP A 365 30.75 5.63 -7.08
CA ASP A 365 30.48 4.52 -7.98
C ASP A 365 29.21 3.76 -7.59
N ASP A 366 28.90 3.62 -6.29
CA ASP A 366 27.61 3.09 -5.83
C ASP A 366 26.43 3.95 -6.29
N ILE A 367 26.61 5.27 -6.32
CA ILE A 367 25.62 6.24 -6.80
C ILE A 367 25.49 6.09 -8.32
N ALA A 368 26.60 6.09 -9.07
CA ALA A 368 26.58 5.91 -10.51
C ALA A 368 26.02 4.55 -10.95
N TRP A 369 26.25 3.50 -10.15
CA TRP A 369 25.72 2.15 -10.33
C TRP A 369 24.19 2.12 -10.21
N SER A 370 23.67 2.76 -9.16
CA SER A 370 22.24 2.92 -8.93
C SER A 370 21.58 3.76 -10.02
N GLU A 371 22.15 4.91 -10.39
CA GLU A 371 21.64 5.76 -11.47
C GLU A 371 21.56 5.00 -12.80
N TYR A 372 22.62 4.27 -13.16
CA TYR A 372 22.65 3.42 -14.35
C TYR A 372 21.51 2.38 -14.34
N ASN A 373 21.31 1.71 -13.20
CA ASN A 373 20.23 0.73 -13.06
C ASN A 373 18.84 1.37 -13.24
N HIS A 374 18.60 2.53 -12.62
CA HIS A 374 17.36 3.28 -12.75
C HIS A 374 17.13 3.76 -14.19
N HIS A 375 18.16 4.29 -14.87
CA HIS A 375 18.05 4.75 -16.26
C HIS A 375 17.69 3.61 -17.22
N TRP A 376 18.33 2.44 -17.09
CA TRP A 376 17.98 1.27 -17.90
C TRP A 376 16.60 0.72 -17.60
N ALA A 377 16.20 0.65 -16.33
CA ALA A 377 14.82 0.33 -15.97
C ALA A 377 13.84 1.34 -16.60
N GLY A 378 14.19 2.63 -16.61
CA GLY A 378 13.44 3.69 -17.27
C GLY A 378 13.26 3.47 -18.76
N ILE A 379 14.32 3.07 -19.48
CA ILE A 379 14.25 2.70 -20.91
C ILE A 379 13.27 1.55 -21.12
N PHE A 380 13.41 0.46 -20.36
CA PHE A 380 12.51 -0.69 -20.48
C PHE A 380 11.05 -0.28 -20.26
N VAL A 381 10.76 0.42 -19.17
CA VAL A 381 9.39 0.81 -18.80
C VAL A 381 8.81 1.82 -19.80
N LEU A 382 9.60 2.78 -20.30
CA LEU A 382 9.18 3.73 -21.33
C LEU A 382 8.84 3.02 -22.64
N LEU A 383 9.69 2.08 -23.09
CA LEU A 383 9.44 1.27 -24.28
C LEU A 383 8.19 0.41 -24.11
N ILE A 384 8.01 -0.23 -22.95
CA ILE A 384 6.81 -1.01 -22.62
C ILE A 384 5.56 -0.15 -22.76
N GLY A 385 5.53 1.05 -22.16
CA GLY A 385 4.41 1.98 -22.24
C GLY A 385 4.12 2.42 -23.69
N LEU A 386 5.16 2.79 -24.44
CA LEU A 386 5.05 3.21 -25.84
C LEU A 386 4.53 2.09 -26.74
N LEU A 387 5.09 0.88 -26.64
CA LEU A 387 4.67 -0.26 -27.46
C LEU A 387 3.24 -0.71 -27.10
N ALA A 388 2.87 -0.65 -25.82
CA ALA A 388 1.50 -0.89 -25.39
C ALA A 388 0.51 0.11 -26.01
N LEU A 389 0.89 1.39 -26.07
CA LEU A 389 0.09 2.46 -26.67
C LEU A 389 -0.02 2.31 -28.19
N LEU A 390 1.07 1.98 -28.88
CA LEU A 390 1.07 1.70 -30.32
C LEU A 390 0.25 0.45 -30.67
N ASN A 391 0.35 -0.61 -29.85
CA ASN A 391 -0.49 -1.79 -30.04
C ASN A 391 -1.98 -1.46 -29.90
N ARG A 392 -2.33 -0.60 -28.93
CA ARG A 392 -3.69 -0.09 -28.78
C ARG A 392 -4.14 0.76 -29.99
N ALA A 393 -3.23 1.53 -30.58
CA ALA A 393 -3.50 2.36 -31.75
C ALA A 393 -3.71 1.55 -33.05
N GLY A 394 -3.52 0.23 -33.03
CA GLY A 394 -3.82 -0.67 -34.14
C GLY A 394 -2.64 -1.47 -34.68
N VAL A 395 -1.43 -1.28 -34.13
CA VAL A 395 -0.23 -2.02 -34.58
C VAL A 395 -0.24 -3.44 -33.98
N GLY A 396 -0.88 -4.38 -34.68
CA GLY A 396 -1.20 -5.72 -34.15
C GLY A 396 -0.01 -6.60 -33.77
N TRP A 397 1.12 -6.50 -34.48
CA TRP A 397 2.31 -7.34 -34.21
C TRP A 397 3.00 -6.96 -32.88
N LEU A 398 2.76 -5.74 -32.36
CA LEU A 398 3.28 -5.28 -31.07
C LEU A 398 2.63 -5.96 -29.85
N LYS A 399 1.68 -6.88 -30.03
CA LYS A 399 1.07 -7.67 -28.94
C LYS A 399 2.07 -8.42 -28.03
N HIS A 400 3.33 -8.52 -28.46
CA HIS A 400 4.43 -9.18 -27.74
C HIS A 400 5.24 -8.25 -26.83
N TRP A 401 4.89 -6.97 -26.74
CA TRP A 401 5.53 -6.01 -25.83
C TRP A 401 5.72 -6.49 -24.38
N PRO A 402 4.86 -7.34 -23.76
CA PRO A 402 5.07 -7.74 -22.37
C PRO A 402 6.32 -8.60 -22.15
N LEU A 403 6.92 -9.15 -23.22
CA LEU A 403 8.19 -9.89 -23.13
C LEU A 403 9.35 -8.98 -22.68
N LEU A 404 9.26 -7.67 -22.89
CA LEU A 404 10.25 -6.72 -22.37
C LEU A 404 10.33 -6.72 -20.85
N PHE A 405 9.24 -7.07 -20.13
CA PHE A 405 9.31 -7.26 -18.69
C PHE A 405 10.25 -8.41 -18.31
N LEU A 406 10.33 -9.47 -19.11
CA LEU A 406 11.23 -10.60 -18.83
C LEU A 406 12.70 -10.20 -19.01
N LEU A 407 12.99 -9.38 -20.03
CA LEU A 407 14.32 -8.81 -20.22
C LEU A 407 14.71 -7.89 -19.06
N MET A 408 13.79 -7.01 -18.65
CA MET A 408 13.98 -6.13 -17.50
C MET A 408 14.16 -6.91 -16.19
N ALA A 409 13.38 -7.97 -15.96
CA ALA A 409 13.52 -8.84 -14.80
C ALA A 409 14.89 -9.54 -14.77
N GLY A 410 15.37 -10.02 -15.92
CA GLY A 410 16.71 -10.59 -16.04
C GLY A 410 17.80 -9.55 -15.74
N PHE A 411 17.65 -8.33 -16.26
CA PHE A 411 18.55 -7.21 -15.97
C PHE A 411 18.61 -6.91 -14.46
N LEU A 412 17.45 -6.72 -13.81
CA LEU A 412 17.37 -6.43 -12.37
C LEU A 412 17.89 -7.59 -11.51
N LEU A 413 17.57 -8.84 -11.85
CA LEU A 413 18.07 -10.01 -11.12
C LEU A 413 19.60 -10.07 -11.09
N VAL A 414 20.26 -9.62 -12.17
CA VAL A 414 21.72 -9.60 -12.25
C VAL A 414 22.29 -8.39 -11.53
N ARG A 415 21.62 -7.23 -11.56
CA ARG A 415 22.24 -5.95 -11.25
C ARG A 415 21.73 -5.19 -10.03
N SER A 416 20.56 -5.53 -9.50
CA SER A 416 19.98 -4.82 -8.36
C SER A 416 20.86 -4.93 -7.12
N ASP A 417 21.43 -6.11 -6.87
CA ASP A 417 22.20 -6.44 -5.67
C ASP A 417 23.64 -6.82 -6.08
N PRO A 418 24.60 -5.88 -6.16
CA PRO A 418 25.95 -6.14 -6.65
C PRO A 418 26.73 -7.14 -5.78
N GLU A 419 26.44 -7.22 -4.49
CA GLU A 419 27.05 -8.12 -3.52
C GLU A 419 26.60 -9.59 -3.66
N VAL A 420 25.55 -9.82 -4.44
CA VAL A 420 24.88 -11.12 -4.55
C VAL A 420 25.17 -11.80 -5.89
N TRP A 421 25.20 -13.14 -5.88
CA TRP A 421 25.24 -13.94 -7.11
C TRP A 421 24.17 -13.45 -8.12
N PRO A 422 24.53 -13.26 -9.42
CA PRO A 422 25.72 -13.81 -10.06
C PRO A 422 26.98 -12.93 -10.05
N MET A 423 26.92 -11.67 -9.59
CA MET A 423 28.08 -10.77 -9.67
C MET A 423 28.92 -10.76 -8.39
N GLY A 424 28.27 -10.79 -7.23
CA GLY A 424 28.97 -10.75 -5.95
C GLY A 424 29.25 -12.12 -5.36
N SER A 425 29.98 -12.09 -4.24
CA SER A 425 30.43 -13.29 -3.53
C SER A 425 29.34 -13.95 -2.68
N GLU A 426 28.24 -13.24 -2.39
CA GLU A 426 27.17 -13.82 -1.57
C GLU A 426 26.37 -14.88 -2.33
N GLY A 427 26.15 -16.02 -1.67
CA GLY A 427 25.40 -17.13 -2.24
C GLY A 427 23.92 -16.80 -2.40
N PHE A 428 23.32 -17.26 -3.50
CA PHE A 428 21.92 -16.99 -3.84
C PHE A 428 20.94 -17.22 -2.68
N TRP A 429 21.03 -18.34 -1.97
CA TRP A 429 20.09 -18.66 -0.88
C TRP A 429 20.35 -17.87 0.41
N ILE A 430 21.59 -17.48 0.66
CA ILE A 430 21.98 -16.78 1.89
C ILE A 430 21.47 -15.35 1.87
N ALA A 431 21.53 -14.70 0.70
CA ALA A 431 21.11 -13.31 0.52
C ALA A 431 19.61 -13.06 0.79
N TRP A 432 18.75 -14.10 0.85
CA TRP A 432 17.34 -13.94 1.27
C TRP A 432 17.18 -13.53 2.75
N ARG A 433 18.27 -13.58 3.53
CA ARG A 433 18.30 -13.06 4.90
C ARG A 433 18.34 -11.53 4.93
N ASP A 434 18.85 -10.92 3.87
CA ASP A 434 18.79 -9.48 3.70
C ASP A 434 17.40 -9.08 3.20
N VAL A 435 16.79 -8.11 3.88
CA VAL A 435 15.43 -7.64 3.60
C VAL A 435 15.37 -6.89 2.28
N GLU A 436 16.38 -6.08 1.98
CA GLU A 436 16.44 -5.29 0.75
C GLU A 436 16.56 -6.23 -0.45
N VAL A 437 17.46 -7.21 -0.38
CA VAL A 437 17.61 -8.25 -1.42
C VAL A 437 16.32 -9.08 -1.56
N ALA A 438 15.68 -9.47 -0.46
CA ALA A 438 14.41 -10.20 -0.50
C ALA A 438 13.30 -9.39 -1.18
N GLN A 439 13.24 -8.07 -0.95
CA GLN A 439 12.30 -7.17 -1.61
C GLN A 439 12.62 -7.03 -3.11
N HIS A 440 13.88 -6.80 -3.49
CA HIS A 440 14.29 -6.72 -4.90
C HIS A 440 13.91 -8.00 -5.66
N ARG A 441 14.18 -9.18 -5.09
CA ARG A 441 13.82 -10.47 -5.69
C ARG A 441 12.32 -10.69 -5.78
N PHE A 442 11.56 -10.23 -4.78
CA PHE A 442 10.11 -10.24 -4.84
C PHE A 442 9.59 -9.35 -5.99
N PHE A 443 10.15 -8.16 -6.17
CA PHE A 443 9.81 -7.29 -7.29
C PHE A 443 10.19 -7.89 -8.65
N VAL A 444 11.34 -8.55 -8.76
CA VAL A 444 11.74 -9.31 -9.97
C VAL A 444 10.71 -10.39 -10.29
N LEU A 445 10.30 -11.18 -9.30
CA LEU A 445 9.25 -12.20 -9.48
C LEU A 445 7.94 -11.58 -9.95
N LEU A 446 7.53 -10.46 -9.35
CA LEU A 446 6.33 -9.72 -9.71
C LEU A 446 6.38 -9.21 -11.16
N ILE A 447 7.53 -8.69 -11.62
CA ILE A 447 7.76 -8.29 -13.02
C ILE A 447 7.72 -9.49 -13.98
N VAL A 448 8.28 -10.64 -13.60
CA VAL A 448 8.15 -11.87 -14.41
C VAL A 448 6.68 -12.25 -14.57
N LEU A 449 5.91 -12.22 -13.48
CA LEU A 449 4.48 -12.50 -13.50
C LEU A 449 3.72 -11.49 -14.38
N PHE A 450 4.10 -10.20 -14.36
CA PHE A 450 3.53 -9.20 -15.26
C PHE A 450 3.66 -9.63 -16.72
N GLY A 451 4.90 -9.92 -17.13
CA GLY A 451 5.24 -10.27 -18.50
C GLY A 451 4.55 -11.55 -18.95
N VAL A 452 4.62 -12.61 -18.15
CA VAL A 452 4.03 -13.92 -18.49
C VAL A 452 2.51 -13.85 -18.63
N PHE A 453 1.81 -13.29 -17.63
CA PHE A 453 0.34 -13.26 -17.66
C PHE A 453 -0.19 -12.35 -18.76
N GLU A 454 0.33 -11.11 -18.87
CA GLU A 454 -0.15 -10.18 -19.89
C GLU A 454 0.18 -10.68 -21.30
N TRP A 455 1.35 -11.28 -21.52
CA TRP A 455 1.69 -11.90 -22.81
C TRP A 455 0.78 -13.10 -23.13
N ALA A 456 0.54 -14.00 -22.18
CA ALA A 456 -0.30 -15.17 -22.37
C ALA A 456 -1.75 -14.78 -22.71
N VAL A 457 -2.28 -13.76 -22.02
CA VAL A 457 -3.64 -13.23 -22.27
C VAL A 457 -3.70 -12.55 -23.64
N ARG A 458 -2.76 -11.66 -23.97
CA ARG A 458 -2.74 -10.93 -25.25
C ARG A 458 -2.56 -11.81 -26.47
N THR A 459 -1.83 -12.91 -26.32
CA THR A 459 -1.59 -13.86 -27.42
C THR A 459 -2.66 -14.94 -27.53
N GLY A 460 -3.68 -14.92 -26.66
CA GLY A 460 -4.78 -15.88 -26.66
C GLY A 460 -4.41 -17.27 -26.15
N ARG A 461 -3.21 -17.43 -25.57
CA ARG A 461 -2.77 -18.66 -24.88
C ARG A 461 -3.57 -18.89 -23.61
N LEU A 462 -3.97 -17.81 -22.95
CA LEU A 462 -4.83 -17.83 -21.78
C LEU A 462 -6.09 -17.00 -22.03
N ARG A 463 -7.24 -17.66 -22.15
CA ARG A 463 -8.52 -17.02 -22.53
C ARG A 463 -9.42 -16.66 -21.34
N SER A 464 -8.96 -16.90 -20.12
CA SER A 464 -9.76 -16.70 -18.91
C SER A 464 -9.90 -15.20 -18.58
N PRO A 465 -11.13 -14.67 -18.42
CA PRO A 465 -11.35 -13.29 -17.97
C PRO A 465 -10.76 -13.00 -16.59
N LYS A 466 -10.65 -14.02 -15.72
CA LYS A 466 -9.99 -13.88 -14.41
C LYS A 466 -8.49 -13.72 -14.55
N ALA A 467 -7.87 -14.42 -15.50
CA ALA A 467 -6.44 -14.32 -15.73
C ALA A 467 -6.03 -12.95 -16.28
N ALA A 468 -6.89 -12.32 -17.09
CA ALA A 468 -6.68 -10.96 -17.57
C ALA A 468 -6.62 -9.91 -16.43
N LEU A 469 -7.17 -10.23 -15.26
CA LEU A 469 -7.14 -9.35 -14.08
C LEU A 469 -5.88 -9.53 -13.22
N VAL A 470 -5.06 -10.54 -13.49
CA VAL A 470 -3.81 -10.77 -12.73
C VAL A 470 -2.83 -9.63 -12.96
N PHE A 471 -2.59 -9.25 -14.22
CA PHE A 471 -1.69 -8.14 -14.56
C PHE A 471 -2.07 -6.81 -13.86
N PRO A 472 -3.29 -6.26 -14.02
CA PRO A 472 -3.64 -5.01 -13.33
C PRO A 472 -3.57 -5.11 -11.80
N LEU A 473 -3.95 -6.27 -11.22
CA LEU A 473 -3.88 -6.46 -9.78
C LEU A 473 -2.43 -6.43 -9.28
N LEU A 474 -1.54 -7.18 -9.94
CA LEU A 474 -0.13 -7.23 -9.55
C LEU A 474 0.55 -5.85 -9.77
N VAL A 475 0.18 -5.10 -10.81
CA VAL A 475 0.67 -3.73 -11.03
C VAL A 475 0.22 -2.80 -9.90
N SER A 476 -1.05 -2.86 -9.50
CA SER A 476 -1.55 -2.08 -8.35
C SER A 476 -0.87 -2.49 -7.04
N VAL A 477 -0.62 -3.78 -6.82
CA VAL A 477 0.10 -4.29 -5.64
C VAL A 477 1.55 -3.83 -5.64
N GLY A 478 2.26 -3.91 -6.77
CA GLY A 478 3.63 -3.42 -6.91
C GLY A 478 3.74 -1.92 -6.62
N GLY A 479 2.80 -1.13 -7.16
CA GLY A 479 2.71 0.31 -6.86
C GLY A 479 2.40 0.59 -5.39
N ALA A 480 1.52 -0.20 -4.75
CA ALA A 480 1.24 -0.05 -3.32
C ALA A 480 2.43 -0.43 -2.43
N MET A 481 3.16 -1.48 -2.80
CA MET A 481 4.35 -1.93 -2.07
C MET A 481 5.50 -0.93 -2.18
N LEU A 482 5.60 -0.21 -3.31
CA LEU A 482 6.60 0.85 -3.47
C LEU A 482 6.38 2.02 -2.49
N LEU A 483 5.14 2.29 -2.05
CA LEU A 483 4.85 3.27 -1.00
C LEU A 483 5.23 2.79 0.40
N THR A 484 5.40 1.48 0.60
CA THR A 484 5.74 0.87 1.89
C THR A 484 7.17 0.36 1.97
N HIS A 485 7.95 0.58 0.90
CA HIS A 485 9.33 0.18 0.84
C HIS A 485 10.20 1.28 1.48
N SER A 486 11.17 0.86 2.28
CA SER A 486 12.13 1.74 2.93
C SER A 486 13.54 1.22 2.64
N HIS A 487 14.42 2.09 2.15
CA HIS A 487 15.85 1.78 2.08
C HIS A 487 16.48 1.93 3.47
N GLN A 488 17.38 1.01 3.82
CA GLN A 488 18.16 1.07 5.05
C GLN A 488 19.29 2.10 4.90
N ILE A 489 18.93 3.39 4.93
CA ILE A 489 19.89 4.48 4.77
C ILE A 489 20.05 5.17 6.12
N SER A 490 21.29 5.31 6.57
CA SER A 490 21.64 5.94 7.85
C SER A 490 21.36 7.46 7.87
N ASN A 491 21.21 8.09 6.71
CA ASN A 491 20.93 9.52 6.55
C ASN A 491 19.46 9.79 6.18
N VAL A 492 18.75 10.47 7.08
CA VAL A 492 17.34 10.87 6.93
C VAL A 492 17.09 11.73 5.68
N LYS A 493 18.04 12.60 5.30
CA LYS A 493 17.90 13.44 4.09
C LYS A 493 17.96 12.62 2.81
N ASP A 494 18.89 11.69 2.72
CA ASP A 494 19.07 10.86 1.53
C ASP A 494 17.88 9.93 1.34
N GLN A 495 17.37 9.36 2.46
CA GLN A 495 16.15 8.58 2.47
C GLN A 495 14.96 9.39 1.93
N LEU A 496 14.80 10.64 2.36
CA LEU A 496 13.74 11.52 1.86
C LEU A 496 13.89 11.86 0.38
N LEU A 497 15.10 12.15 -0.10
CA LEU A 497 15.34 12.47 -1.51
C LEU A 497 14.98 11.29 -2.43
N ILE A 498 15.22 10.07 -1.96
CA ILE A 498 14.80 8.85 -2.64
C ILE A 498 13.28 8.71 -2.62
N GLU A 499 12.65 8.89 -1.45
CA GLU A 499 11.20 8.80 -1.28
C GLU A 499 10.43 9.82 -2.15
N LEU A 500 10.97 11.04 -2.28
CA LEU A 500 10.43 12.09 -3.16
C LEU A 500 10.37 11.65 -4.62
N THR A 501 11.31 10.80 -5.05
CA THR A 501 11.31 10.27 -6.41
C THR A 501 10.38 9.05 -6.50
N HIS A 502 10.43 8.13 -5.54
CA HIS A 502 9.67 6.87 -5.53
C HIS A 502 8.16 7.07 -5.37
N THR A 503 7.73 8.07 -4.61
CA THR A 503 6.31 8.34 -4.35
C THR A 503 5.52 8.59 -5.64
N PRO A 504 5.95 9.48 -6.57
CA PRO A 504 5.37 9.61 -7.90
C PRO A 504 5.31 8.31 -8.71
N LEU A 505 6.38 7.48 -8.70
CA LEU A 505 6.39 6.19 -9.39
C LEU A 505 5.29 5.28 -8.84
N ALA A 506 5.16 5.24 -7.53
CA ALA A 506 4.20 4.41 -6.83
C ALA A 506 2.76 4.82 -7.16
N LEU A 507 2.47 6.12 -7.12
CA LEU A 507 1.17 6.68 -7.52
C LEU A 507 0.84 6.40 -8.99
N ALA A 508 1.83 6.51 -9.89
CA ALA A 508 1.66 6.18 -11.30
C ALA A 508 1.42 4.67 -11.50
N GLY A 509 2.11 3.81 -10.76
CA GLY A 509 1.90 2.35 -10.76
C GLY A 509 0.50 1.95 -10.30
N VAL A 510 0.05 2.49 -9.16
CA VAL A 510 -1.32 2.29 -8.65
C VAL A 510 -2.35 2.77 -9.68
N SER A 511 -2.13 3.95 -10.26
CA SER A 511 -3.00 4.50 -11.31
C SER A 511 -3.04 3.63 -12.55
N ALA A 512 -1.90 3.10 -13.00
CA ALA A 512 -1.80 2.20 -14.15
C ALA A 512 -2.60 0.90 -13.92
N GLY A 513 -2.41 0.27 -12.76
CA GLY A 513 -3.09 -0.98 -12.42
C GLY A 513 -4.62 -0.82 -12.38
N TRP A 514 -5.12 0.22 -11.72
CA TRP A 514 -6.57 0.47 -11.64
C TRP A 514 -7.17 1.01 -12.94
N ALA A 515 -6.41 1.76 -13.75
CA ALA A 515 -6.84 2.13 -15.10
C ALA A 515 -6.94 0.91 -16.02
N ARG A 516 -5.97 -0.02 -15.96
CA ARG A 516 -6.04 -1.30 -16.70
C ARG A 516 -7.18 -2.18 -16.20
N TRP A 517 -7.46 -2.20 -14.89
CA TRP A 517 -8.64 -2.87 -14.34
C TRP A 517 -9.94 -2.33 -14.94
N LEU A 518 -10.09 -1.00 -15.00
CA LEU A 518 -11.26 -0.36 -15.59
C LEU A 518 -11.38 -0.59 -17.09
N GLU A 519 -10.27 -0.60 -17.83
CA GLU A 519 -10.29 -0.93 -19.26
C GLU A 519 -10.95 -2.29 -19.51
N LEU A 520 -10.61 -3.30 -18.71
CA LEU A 520 -11.11 -4.66 -18.87
C LEU A 520 -12.55 -4.83 -18.38
N ARG A 521 -13.00 -4.00 -17.42
CA ARG A 521 -14.24 -4.21 -16.67
C ARG A 521 -15.35 -3.22 -16.99
N LEU A 522 -15.00 -2.04 -17.52
CA LEU A 522 -15.94 -0.94 -17.75
C LEU A 522 -16.32 -0.84 -19.24
N PRO A 523 -17.61 -0.96 -19.60
CA PRO A 523 -18.02 -0.87 -21.00
C PRO A 523 -17.97 0.58 -21.53
N GLY A 524 -17.91 0.70 -22.86
CA GLY A 524 -18.12 1.97 -23.57
C GLY A 524 -16.98 2.98 -23.46
N ARG A 525 -17.32 4.27 -23.32
CA ARG A 525 -16.33 5.37 -23.31
C ARG A 525 -15.37 5.30 -22.13
N GLY A 526 -15.85 4.89 -20.95
CA GLY A 526 -15.02 4.83 -19.73
C GLY A 526 -13.86 3.84 -19.85
N GLY A 527 -14.13 2.60 -20.27
CA GLY A 527 -13.07 1.61 -20.50
C GLY A 527 -12.10 2.02 -21.61
N ARG A 528 -12.59 2.72 -22.66
CA ARG A 528 -11.72 3.28 -23.70
C ARG A 528 -10.74 4.31 -23.15
N ILE A 529 -11.19 5.26 -22.34
CA ILE A 529 -10.31 6.26 -21.71
C ILE A 529 -9.29 5.57 -20.81
N ALA A 530 -9.75 4.64 -19.96
CA ALA A 530 -8.88 3.93 -19.03
C ALA A 530 -7.78 3.13 -19.75
N GLY A 531 -8.09 2.55 -20.91
CA GLY A 531 -7.10 1.86 -21.73
C GLY A 531 -6.05 2.75 -22.40
N TRP A 532 -6.28 4.07 -22.49
CA TRP A 532 -5.25 5.03 -22.89
C TRP A 532 -4.47 5.57 -21.68
N ALA A 533 -5.09 5.61 -20.50
CA ALA A 533 -4.46 6.15 -19.31
C ALA A 533 -3.31 5.27 -18.77
N TRP A 534 -3.52 3.94 -18.67
CA TRP A 534 -2.51 3.09 -18.03
C TRP A 534 -1.15 3.01 -18.77
N PRO A 535 -1.04 2.99 -20.12
CA PRO A 535 0.26 3.02 -20.79
C PRO A 535 0.96 4.36 -20.59
N ILE A 536 0.19 5.46 -20.52
CA ILE A 536 0.74 6.80 -20.23
C ILE A 536 1.35 6.83 -18.83
N CYS A 537 0.73 6.19 -17.84
CA CYS A 537 1.32 6.04 -16.51
C CYS A 537 2.67 5.30 -16.55
N PHE A 538 2.81 4.25 -17.36
CA PHE A 538 4.10 3.58 -17.55
C PHE A 538 5.11 4.48 -18.25
N MET A 539 4.71 5.23 -19.29
CA MET A 539 5.60 6.21 -19.91
C MET A 539 6.09 7.26 -18.91
N LEU A 540 5.21 7.75 -18.02
CA LEU A 540 5.56 8.67 -16.95
C LEU A 540 6.59 8.05 -15.98
N VAL A 541 6.36 6.80 -15.54
CA VAL A 541 7.34 6.07 -14.71
C VAL A 541 8.69 5.96 -15.43
N GLY A 542 8.67 5.58 -16.71
CA GLY A 542 9.88 5.48 -17.53
C GLY A 542 10.63 6.80 -17.64
N VAL A 543 9.93 7.92 -17.83
CA VAL A 543 10.53 9.26 -17.87
C VAL A 543 11.12 9.68 -16.52
N ILE A 544 10.42 9.44 -15.41
CA ILE A 544 10.93 9.77 -14.08
C ILE A 544 12.20 8.95 -13.80
N LEU A 545 12.19 7.66 -14.13
CA LEU A 545 13.36 6.78 -14.00
C LEU A 545 14.53 7.23 -14.89
N LEU A 546 14.27 7.71 -16.11
CA LEU A 546 15.30 8.25 -17.00
C LEU A 546 15.94 9.54 -16.48
N TRP A 547 15.20 10.31 -15.69
CA TRP A 547 15.69 11.54 -15.03
C TRP A 547 16.15 11.28 -13.60
N TYR A 548 16.14 10.03 -13.14
CA TYR A 548 16.56 9.69 -11.78
C TYR A 548 18.01 10.09 -11.56
N ARG A 549 18.28 10.66 -10.38
CA ARG A 549 19.59 11.11 -9.95
C ARG A 549 19.75 10.82 -8.48
N GLU A 550 20.94 10.44 -8.05
CA GLU A 550 21.21 10.10 -6.65
C GLU A 550 22.16 11.06 -5.93
N ALA A 551 22.93 11.87 -6.64
CA ALA A 551 23.75 12.95 -6.08
C ALA A 551 23.67 14.20 -6.94
#